data_AF-A0A359KNL5-F1
#
_entry.id   AF-A0A359KNL5-F1
#
_cell.length_a   1.000
_cell.length_b   1.000
_cell.length_c   1.000
_cell.angle_alpha   90.00
_cell.angle_beta   90.00
_cell.angle_gamma   90.00
#
_symmetry.space_group_name_H-M   'P 1'
#
loop_
_entity.id
_entity.type
_entity.pdbx_description
1 polymer ?
#
loop_
_entity_poly.entity_id
_entity_poly.type
_entity_poly.pdbx_seq_one_letter_code
_entity_poly.pdbx_strand_id
1 'polypeptide(L)'
;MRDSELLVARRVANEDQSATGAPPAVAIRNLSYVYPNGHPALRDISLTIHTGDRVALMGPNGAGKSTLLMHLNGVILSLIHI
;
A
#
# COMPACT_ATOMS: atom_id res chain seq x y z
N MET A 1 -20.32 12.13 7.50
CA MET A 1 -19.19 11.27 7.89
C MET A 1 -18.97 10.31 6.73
N ARG A 2 -18.34 10.80 5.65
CA ARG A 2 -18.39 10.17 4.32
C ARG A 2 -17.13 9.34 4.10
N ASP A 3 -17.36 8.05 3.90
CA ASP A 3 -16.64 7.09 3.06
C ASP A 3 -15.14 7.34 2.85
N SER A 4 -14.34 6.63 3.64
CA SER A 4 -12.91 6.43 3.40
C SER A 4 -12.74 5.49 2.21
N GLU A 5 -12.91 6.00 0.99
CA GLU A 5 -12.77 5.21 -0.23
C GLU A 5 -11.40 4.52 -0.28
N LEU A 6 -11.46 3.18 -0.24
CA LEU A 6 -10.34 2.27 -0.16
C LEU A 6 -9.34 2.52 -1.29
N LEU A 7 -8.05 2.51 -0.95
CA LEU A 7 -6.99 2.44 -1.94
C LEU A 7 -6.97 1.04 -2.56
N VAL A 8 -7.42 0.90 -3.80
CA VAL A 8 -7.43 -0.40 -4.48
C VAL A 8 -6.21 -0.51 -5.37
N ALA A 9 -5.27 -1.38 -4.96
CA ALA A 9 -4.21 -1.85 -5.84
C ALA A 9 -4.81 -2.87 -6.82
N ARG A 10 -4.98 -2.49 -8.10
CA ARG A 10 -5.39 -3.45 -9.13
C ARG A 10 -4.16 -4.13 -9.70
N ARG A 11 -4.12 -5.46 -9.58
CA ARG A 11 -3.15 -6.34 -10.25
C ARG A 11 -3.61 -6.53 -11.69
N VAL A 12 -2.76 -6.18 -12.65
CA VAL A 12 -2.89 -6.69 -14.02
C VAL A 12 -2.21 -8.04 -14.00
N ALA A 13 -3.00 -9.11 -13.96
CA ALA A 13 -2.49 -10.47 -13.91
C ALA A 13 -1.66 -10.77 -15.17
N ASN A 14 -0.45 -11.28 -14.97
CA ASN A 14 0.29 -12.00 -16.00
C ASN A 14 -0.18 -13.46 -15.92
N GLU A 15 -0.64 -14.06 -17.03
CA GLU A 15 -1.27 -15.39 -17.03
C GLU A 15 -0.33 -16.56 -16.66
N ASP A 16 0.95 -16.33 -16.41
CA ASP A 16 1.94 -17.37 -16.08
C ASP A 16 2.34 -17.43 -14.59
N GLN A 17 1.38 -17.50 -13.66
CA GLN A 17 1.70 -17.63 -12.23
C GLN A 17 1.05 -18.85 -11.59
N SER A 18 1.50 -20.03 -12.02
CA SER A 18 1.39 -21.24 -11.20
C SER A 18 2.38 -21.12 -10.03
N ALA A 19 1.83 -20.97 -8.82
CA ALA A 19 2.44 -21.12 -7.50
C ALA A 19 3.96 -21.42 -7.44
N THR A 20 4.79 -20.40 -7.16
CA THR A 20 6.20 -20.60 -6.79
C THR A 20 6.41 -20.06 -5.38
N GLY A 21 6.91 -20.90 -4.47
CA GLY A 21 7.16 -20.60 -3.05
C GLY A 21 8.27 -19.56 -2.78
N ALA A 22 8.51 -18.63 -3.70
CA ALA A 22 9.42 -17.52 -3.52
C ALA A 22 8.79 -16.45 -2.61
N PRO A 23 9.58 -15.80 -1.74
CA PRO A 23 9.07 -14.73 -0.89
C PRO A 23 8.54 -13.56 -1.74
N PRO A 24 7.52 -12.82 -1.24
CA PRO A 24 7.01 -11.66 -1.95
C PRO A 24 8.09 -10.59 -2.10
N ALA A 25 8.07 -9.87 -3.22
CA ALA A 25 8.98 -8.75 -3.48
C ALA A 25 8.65 -7.55 -2.58
N VAL A 26 7.36 -7.34 -2.30
CA VAL A 26 6.88 -6.34 -1.34
C VAL A 26 5.79 -6.96 -0.48
N ALA A 27 5.91 -6.82 0.84
CA ALA A 27 4.87 -7.19 1.79
C ALA A 27 4.63 -6.04 2.78
N ILE A 28 3.43 -5.46 2.71
CA ILE A 28 2.92 -4.47 3.66
C ILE A 28 1.86 -5.18 4.51
N ARG A 29 1.98 -5.05 5.83
CA ARG A 29 1.02 -5.62 6.79
C ARG A 29 0.52 -4.51 7.70
N ASN A 30 -0.78 -4.28 7.69
CA ASN A 30 -1.48 -3.41 8.64
C ASN A 30 -0.87 -2.00 8.76
N LEU A 31 -0.39 -1.44 7.64
CA LEU A 31 0.23 -0.13 7.62
C LEU A 31 -0.82 0.95 7.83
N SER A 32 -0.70 1.66 8.94
CA SER A 32 -1.45 2.87 9.25
C SER A 32 -0.48 4.02 9.46
N TYR A 33 -0.86 5.22 9.04
CA TYR A 33 -0.02 6.39 9.22
C TYR A 33 -0.87 7.67 9.29
N VAL A 34 -0.54 8.49 10.28
CA VAL A 34 -1.13 9.81 10.52
C VAL A 34 -0.01 10.83 10.47
N TYR A 35 -0.18 11.88 9.68
CA TYR A 35 0.78 12.99 9.66
C TYR A 35 0.77 13.74 10.99
N PRO A 36 1.86 14.47 11.34
CA PRO A 36 1.93 15.24 12.60
C PRO A 36 0.80 16.25 12.82
N ASN A 37 0.14 16.69 11.74
CA ASN A 37 -1.04 17.55 11.79
C ASN A 37 -2.34 16.80 12.16
N GLY A 38 -2.27 15.52 12.50
CA GLY A 38 -3.42 14.69 12.83
C GLY A 38 -4.18 14.14 11.61
N HIS A 39 -3.75 14.42 10.38
CA HIS A 39 -4.42 13.92 9.18
C HIS A 39 -4.11 12.43 8.94
N PRO A 40 -5.10 11.52 8.98
CA PRO A 40 -4.89 10.11 8.70
C PRO A 40 -4.69 9.88 7.21
N ALA A 41 -3.48 9.50 6.81
CA ALA A 41 -3.12 9.31 5.41
C ALA A 41 -3.23 7.85 4.95
N LEU A 42 -2.93 6.89 5.82
CA LEU A 42 -3.06 5.45 5.56
C LEU A 42 -3.82 4.81 6.72
N ARG A 43 -4.70 3.86 6.39
CA ARG A 43 -5.50 3.11 7.38
C ARG A 43 -5.48 1.64 7.02
N ASP A 44 -4.86 0.84 7.89
CA ASP A 44 -4.82 -0.62 7.84
C ASP A 44 -4.52 -1.21 6.44
N ILE A 45 -3.50 -0.66 5.78
CA ILE A 45 -3.14 -1.10 4.43
C ILE A 45 -2.34 -2.40 4.51
N SER A 46 -2.87 -3.46 3.90
CA SER A 46 -2.17 -4.72 3.68
C SER A 46 -2.06 -5.00 2.19
N LEU A 47 -0.84 -5.23 1.70
CA LEU A 47 -0.53 -5.40 0.28
C LEU A 47 0.59 -6.41 0.12
N THR A 48 0.44 -7.34 -0.82
CA THR A 48 1.50 -8.29 -1.20
C THR A 48 1.71 -8.19 -2.70
N ILE A 49 2.95 -7.97 -3.13
CA ILE A 49 3.34 -7.87 -4.54
C ILE A 49 4.42 -8.91 -4.79
N HIS A 50 4.22 -9.74 -5.81
CA HIS A 50 5.19 -10.73 -6.24
C HIS A 50 6.04 -10.20 -7.39
N THR A 51 7.21 -10.80 -7.58
CA THR A 51 8.08 -10.49 -8.73
C THR A 51 7.32 -10.70 -10.04
N GLY A 52 7.33 -9.70 -10.91
CA GLY A 52 6.63 -9.72 -12.19
C GLY A 52 5.21 -9.16 -12.16
N ASP A 53 4.64 -8.87 -10.98
CA ASP A 53 3.36 -8.18 -10.89
C ASP A 53 3.45 -6.74 -11.40
N ARG A 54 2.44 -6.32 -12.16
CA ARG A 54 2.20 -4.92 -12.49
C ARG A 54 1.00 -4.43 -11.69
N VAL A 55 1.25 -3.48 -10.79
CA VAL A 55 0.26 -2.97 -9.85
C VAL A 55 0.00 -1.49 -10.11
N ALA A 56 -1.26 -1.13 -10.31
CA ALA A 56 -1.70 0.25 -10.41
C ALA A 56 -2.24 0.74 -9.05
N LEU A 57 -1.74 1.90 -8.60
CA LEU A 57 -2.20 2.55 -7.38
C LEU A 57 -3.21 3.64 -7.71
N MET A 58 -4.50 3.40 -7.43
CA MET A 58 -5.60 4.28 -7.83
C MET A 58 -6.42 4.77 -6.65
N GLY A 59 -6.98 5.97 -6.78
CA GLY A 59 -7.85 6.60 -5.78
C GLY A 59 -7.87 8.13 -5.94
N PRO A 60 -8.80 8.84 -5.27
CA PRO A 60 -8.93 10.29 -5.37
C PRO A 60 -7.69 11.03 -4.83
N ASN A 61 -7.57 12.31 -5.15
CA ASN A 61 -6.52 13.16 -4.56
C ASN A 61 -6.68 13.18 -3.03
N GLY A 62 -5.58 13.02 -2.31
CA GLY A 62 -5.59 12.91 -0.85
C GLY A 62 -5.78 11.49 -0.29
N ALA A 63 -6.05 10.47 -1.12
CA ALA A 63 -6.26 9.08 -0.67
C ALA A 63 -5.00 8.36 -0.11
N GLY A 64 -3.89 9.07 0.12
CA GLY A 64 -2.67 8.47 0.69
C GLY A 64 -1.73 7.77 -0.31
N LYS A 65 -1.98 7.84 -1.62
CA LYS A 65 -1.15 7.20 -2.67
C LYS A 65 0.34 7.56 -2.56
N SER A 66 0.66 8.85 -2.55
CA SER A 66 2.04 9.34 -2.43
C SER A 66 2.63 8.96 -1.08
N THR A 67 1.84 8.99 -0.01
CA THR A 67 2.27 8.56 1.33
C THR A 67 2.64 7.08 1.35
N LEU A 68 1.87 6.20 0.68
CA LEU A 68 2.21 4.79 0.56
C LEU A 68 3.53 4.58 -0.21
N LEU A 69 3.70 5.28 -1.34
CA LEU A 69 4.94 5.21 -2.13
C LEU A 69 6.16 5.73 -1.34
N MET A 70 5.99 6.76 -0.52
CA MET A 70 7.04 7.26 0.37
C MET A 70 7.46 6.21 1.41
N HIS A 71 6.51 5.47 1.98
CA HIS A 71 6.83 4.36 2.90
C HIS A 71 7.54 3.21 2.17
N LEU A 72 7.08 2.84 0.97
CA LEU A 72 7.72 1.80 0.16
C LEU A 72 9.14 2.16 -0.26
N ASN A 73 9.40 3.44 -0.53
CA ASN A 73 10.74 3.93 -0.85
C ASN A 73 11.62 4.17 0.39
N GLY A 74 11.11 3.95 1.60
CA GLY A 74 11.84 4.19 2.85
C GLY A 74 12.06 5.67 3.20
N VAL A 75 11.38 6.60 2.54
CA VAL A 75 11.49 8.05 2.77
C VAL A 75 10.84 8.45 4.09
N ILE A 76 9.73 7.79 4.42
CA ILE A 76 9.04 7.98 5.70
C ILE A 76 8.99 6.62 6.38
N LEU A 77 9.52 6.57 7.59
CA LEU A 77 9.45 5.39 8.43
C LEU A 77 8.28 5.56 9.40
N SER A 78 7.45 4.53 9.49
CA SER A 78 6.45 4.45 10.56
C SER A 78 7.16 4.03 11.84
N LEU A 79 7.45 5.00 12.73
CA LEU A 79 7.81 4.70 14.11
C LEU A 79 6.52 4.31 14.84
N ILE A 80 6.37 3.02 15.13
CA ILE A 80 5.24 2.39 15.82
C ILE A 80 4.74 3.31 16.95
N HIS A 81 3.61 3.98 16.72
CA HIS A 81 2.76 4.52 17.78
C HIS A 81 1.43 3.79 17.61
N ILE A 82 1.36 2.63 18.27
CA ILE A 82 0.10 1.94 18.58
C ILE A 82 -0.52 2.67 19.76
#